data_AF-A0A4Q7KLI9-F1
#
_entry.id   AF-A0A4Q7KLI9-F1
#
_cell.length_a   1.000
_cell.length_b   1.000
_cell.length_c   1.000
_cell.angle_alpha   90.00
_cell.angle_beta   90.00
_cell.angle_gamma   90.00
#
_symmetry.space_group_name_H-M   'P 1'
#
loop_
_entity.id
_entity.type
_entity.pdbx_description
1 polymer ?
#
loop_
_entity_poly.entity_id
_entity_poly.type
_entity_poly.pdbx_seq_one_letter_code
_entity_poly.pdbx_strand_id
1 'polypeptide(L)'
;MPDPFLVAVAAALTGKAAASGASALGRLFKLVKNKLSGDQALTDETLPEQERTAQLASALETATTADPAFAESVRTLWREHEAEVHNEISGEVHGNVVQARDISGNISFGGSPH
;
A
#
# COMPACT_ATOMS: atom_id res chain seq x y z
N MET A 1 -13.98 6.27 -16.77
CA MET A 1 -12.51 6.44 -16.68
C MET A 1 -12.18 6.02 -15.25
N PRO A 2 -11.28 5.04 -15.05
CA PRO A 2 -11.04 4.50 -13.71
C PRO A 2 -10.53 5.59 -12.78
N ASP A 3 -11.03 5.59 -11.54
CA ASP A 3 -10.64 6.53 -10.50
C ASP A 3 -9.10 6.58 -10.33
N PRO A 4 -8.47 7.78 -10.29
CA PRO A 4 -7.01 7.91 -10.26
C PRO A 4 -6.36 7.29 -9.02
N PHE A 5 -7.07 7.24 -7.89
CA PHE A 5 -6.58 6.53 -6.70
C PHE A 5 -6.60 5.02 -6.93
N LEU A 6 -7.65 4.47 -7.56
CA LEU A 6 -7.70 3.04 -7.88
C LEU A 6 -6.65 2.63 -8.93
N VAL A 7 -6.30 3.51 -9.85
CA VAL A 7 -5.19 3.29 -10.80
C VAL A 7 -3.85 3.22 -10.07
N ALA A 8 -3.58 4.11 -9.11
CA ALA A 8 -2.35 4.08 -8.31
C ALA A 8 -2.25 2.81 -7.46
N VAL A 9 -3.35 2.42 -6.82
CA VAL A 9 -3.45 1.15 -6.07
C VAL A 9 -3.18 -0.03 -7.01
N ALA A 10 -3.82 -0.07 -8.17
CA ALA A 10 -3.65 -1.14 -9.15
C ALA A 10 -2.18 -1.25 -9.60
N ALA A 11 -1.53 -0.13 -9.93
CA ALA A 11 -0.14 -0.09 -10.35
C ALA A 11 0.79 -0.65 -9.26
N ALA A 12 0.57 -0.25 -8.01
CA ALA A 12 1.33 -0.75 -6.87
C ALA A 12 1.16 -2.26 -6.66
N LEU A 13 -0.06 -2.78 -6.88
CA LEU A 13 -0.39 -4.20 -6.75
C LEU A 13 0.12 -5.07 -7.91
N THR A 14 0.22 -4.51 -9.12
CA THR A 14 0.84 -5.19 -10.27
C THR A 14 2.37 -5.22 -10.16
N GLY A 15 2.96 -4.35 -9.33
CA GLY A 15 4.39 -4.34 -9.05
C GLY A 15 4.85 -5.56 -8.26
N LYS A 16 6.06 -6.05 -8.56
CA LYS A 16 6.64 -7.25 -7.90
C LYS A 16 6.75 -7.14 -6.37
N ALA A 17 6.76 -5.93 -5.82
CA ALA A 17 6.85 -5.68 -4.37
C ALA A 17 5.58 -6.04 -3.59
N ALA A 18 4.40 -6.06 -4.24
CA ALA A 18 3.12 -6.33 -3.57
C ALA A 18 3.00 -7.77 -3.02
N ALA A 19 3.83 -8.70 -3.49
CA ALA A 19 3.83 -10.08 -3.02
C ALA A 19 4.57 -10.29 -1.68
N SER A 20 5.33 -9.29 -1.21
CA SER A 20 6.07 -9.38 0.06
C SER A 20 5.11 -9.24 1.25
N GLY A 21 4.82 -10.37 1.91
CA GLY A 21 3.61 -10.55 2.73
C GLY A 21 3.56 -9.87 4.10
N ALA A 22 4.56 -9.05 4.48
CA ALA A 22 4.61 -8.38 5.79
C ALA A 22 4.08 -6.93 5.76
N SER A 23 4.19 -6.25 4.61
CA SER A 23 3.82 -4.85 4.45
C SER A 23 2.31 -4.63 4.34
N ALA A 24 1.84 -3.41 4.62
CA ALA A 24 0.47 -3.00 4.34
C ALA A 24 0.04 -3.26 2.88
N LEU A 25 0.96 -3.07 1.92
CA LEU A 25 0.75 -3.41 0.52
C LEU A 25 0.51 -4.92 0.28
N GLY A 26 1.22 -5.79 1.00
CA GLY A 26 1.03 -7.24 0.92
C GLY A 26 -0.31 -7.70 1.51
N ARG A 27 -0.79 -7.02 2.57
CA ARG A 27 -2.15 -7.21 3.11
C ARG A 27 -3.22 -6.75 2.10
N LEU A 28 -2.99 -5.60 1.45
CA LEU A 28 -3.85 -5.10 0.39
C LEU A 28 -3.92 -6.06 -0.79
N PHE A 29 -2.77 -6.58 -1.24
CA PHE A 29 -2.70 -7.58 -2.30
C PHE A 29 -3.52 -8.83 -1.97
N LYS A 30 -3.39 -9.38 -0.76
CA LYS A 30 -4.19 -10.54 -0.34
C LYS A 30 -5.68 -10.23 -0.30
N LEU A 31 -6.06 -9.05 0.19
CA LEU A 31 -7.47 -8.62 0.26
C LEU A 31 -8.09 -8.50 -1.14
N VAL A 32 -7.38 -7.84 -2.06
CA VAL A 32 -7.81 -7.70 -3.46
C VAL A 32 -7.83 -9.07 -4.14
N LYS A 33 -6.78 -9.88 -4.00
CA LYS A 33 -6.74 -11.25 -4.54
C LYS A 33 -7.90 -12.11 -4.03
N ASN A 34 -8.25 -12.02 -2.74
CA ASN A 34 -9.36 -12.79 -2.18
C ASN A 34 -10.70 -12.33 -2.74
N LYS A 35 -10.92 -11.02 -2.85
CA LYS A 35 -12.17 -10.44 -3.39
C LYS A 35 -12.31 -10.69 -4.90
N LEU A 36 -11.20 -10.62 -5.63
CA LEU A 36 -11.09 -10.81 -7.08
C LEU A 36 -10.47 -12.18 -7.40
N SER A 37 -10.78 -13.24 -6.64
CA SER A 37 -10.15 -14.58 -6.78
C SER A 37 -10.27 -15.24 -8.16
N GLY A 38 -11.02 -14.65 -9.10
CA GLY A 38 -11.13 -15.08 -10.50
C GLY A 38 -10.59 -14.09 -11.53
N ASP A 39 -9.98 -12.98 -11.11
CA ASP A 39 -9.50 -11.95 -12.03
C ASP A 39 -8.07 -12.22 -12.48
N GLN A 40 -7.90 -12.42 -13.79
CA GLN A 40 -6.61 -12.75 -14.38
C GLN A 40 -5.62 -11.58 -14.31
N ALA A 41 -6.05 -10.33 -14.06
CA ALA A 41 -5.15 -9.18 -14.09
C ALA A 41 -4.05 -9.24 -13.01
N LEU A 42 -4.28 -9.97 -11.91
CA LEU A 42 -3.28 -10.18 -10.84
C LEU A 42 -2.28 -11.30 -11.11
N THR A 43 -2.60 -12.22 -12.03
CA THR A 43 -1.83 -13.46 -12.23
C THR A 43 -1.31 -13.64 -13.66
N ASP A 44 -1.90 -12.93 -14.62
CA ASP A 44 -1.49 -13.00 -16.00
C ASP A 44 -0.23 -12.14 -16.17
N GLU A 45 0.93 -12.79 -16.28
CA GLU A 45 2.21 -12.11 -16.54
C GLU A 45 2.51 -11.92 -18.02
N THR A 46 1.61 -12.39 -18.90
CA THR A 46 1.78 -12.30 -20.35
C THR A 46 1.29 -10.96 -20.90
N LEU A 47 0.40 -10.30 -20.17
CA LEU A 47 -0.11 -8.96 -20.51
C LEU A 47 0.86 -7.84 -20.09
N PRO A 48 0.94 -6.76 -20.89
CA PRO A 48 1.74 -5.60 -20.52
C PRO A 48 1.20 -4.93 -19.24
N GLU A 49 2.11 -4.43 -18.41
CA GLU A 49 1.79 -3.85 -17.09
C GLU A 49 0.72 -2.76 -17.14
N GLN A 50 0.72 -1.93 -18.18
CA GLN A 50 -0.28 -0.89 -18.41
C GLN A 50 -1.69 -1.46 -18.59
N GLU A 51 -1.84 -2.54 -19.37
CA GLU A 51 -3.14 -3.19 -19.57
C GLU A 51 -3.59 -3.93 -18.31
N ARG A 52 -2.66 -4.54 -17.57
CA ARG A 52 -2.97 -5.19 -16.28
C ARG A 52 -3.43 -4.18 -15.24
N THR A 53 -2.74 -3.05 -15.15
CA THR A 53 -3.11 -1.94 -14.27
C THR A 53 -4.50 -1.41 -14.60
N ALA A 54 -4.79 -1.19 -15.88
CA ALA A 54 -6.10 -0.70 -16.31
C ALA A 54 -7.24 -1.70 -16.00
N GLN A 55 -7.01 -3.00 -16.27
CA GLN A 55 -7.98 -4.04 -15.94
C GLN A 55 -8.22 -4.16 -14.44
N LEU A 56 -7.14 -4.19 -13.64
CA LEU A 56 -7.23 -4.26 -12.19
C LEU A 56 -7.91 -3.03 -11.60
N ALA A 57 -7.63 -1.84 -12.10
CA ALA A 57 -8.30 -0.61 -11.67
C ALA A 57 -9.82 -0.66 -11.95
N SER A 58 -10.22 -1.15 -13.13
CA SER A 58 -11.63 -1.29 -13.48
C SER A 58 -12.35 -2.35 -12.64
N ALA A 59 -11.68 -3.47 -12.34
CA ALA A 59 -12.22 -4.51 -11.47
C ALA A 59 -12.34 -4.03 -10.01
N LEU A 60 -11.35 -3.26 -9.52
CA LEU A 60 -11.41 -2.60 -8.22
C LEU A 60 -12.58 -1.63 -8.14
N GLU A 61 -12.78 -0.78 -9.14
CA GLU A 61 -13.89 0.19 -9.16
C GLU A 61 -15.26 -0.50 -9.02
N THR A 62 -15.44 -1.60 -9.76
CA THR A 62 -16.64 -2.43 -9.69
C THR A 62 -16.80 -3.04 -8.30
N ALA A 63 -15.74 -3.61 -7.74
CA ALA A 63 -15.75 -4.24 -6.42
C ALA A 63 -16.02 -3.22 -5.29
N THR A 64 -15.43 -2.02 -5.36
CA THR A 64 -15.63 -0.95 -4.37
C THR A 64 -17.02 -0.33 -4.45
N THR A 65 -17.61 -0.29 -5.65
CA THR A 65 -18.98 0.19 -5.84
C THR A 65 -20.00 -0.83 -5.33
N ALA A 66 -19.74 -2.11 -5.55
CA ALA A 66 -20.59 -3.19 -5.07
C ALA A 66 -20.47 -3.42 -3.54
N ASP A 67 -19.31 -3.12 -2.96
CA ASP A 67 -19.02 -3.38 -1.55
C ASP A 67 -18.30 -2.18 -0.88
N PRO A 68 -19.03 -1.31 -0.18
CA PRO A 68 -18.44 -0.14 0.46
C PRO A 68 -17.50 -0.49 1.62
N ALA A 69 -17.68 -1.63 2.28
CA ALA A 69 -16.78 -2.07 3.35
C ALA A 69 -15.40 -2.48 2.80
N PHE A 70 -15.38 -3.08 1.60
CA PHE A 70 -14.16 -3.35 0.84
C PHE A 70 -13.47 -2.04 0.44
N ALA A 71 -14.21 -1.04 -0.02
CA ALA A 71 -13.65 0.27 -0.36
C ALA A 71 -12.93 0.93 0.83
N GLU A 72 -13.54 0.89 2.02
CA GLU A 72 -12.92 1.42 3.24
C GLU A 72 -11.68 0.62 3.66
N SER A 73 -11.70 -0.70 3.48
CA SER A 73 -10.54 -1.57 3.76
C SER A 73 -9.36 -1.26 2.83
N VAL A 74 -9.63 -1.06 1.53
CA VAL A 74 -8.62 -0.67 0.53
C VAL A 74 -7.99 0.67 0.90
N ARG A 75 -8.82 1.68 1.23
CA ARG A 75 -8.33 3.01 1.64
C ARG A 75 -7.54 2.98 2.93
N THR A 76 -7.93 2.15 3.88
CA THR A 76 -7.22 2.02 5.17
C THR A 76 -5.84 1.41 4.97
N LEU A 77 -5.75 0.29 4.25
CA LEU A 77 -4.48 -0.37 3.94
C LEU A 77 -3.58 0.49 3.05
N TRP A 78 -4.16 1.28 2.12
CA TRP A 78 -3.40 2.24 1.32
C TRP A 78 -2.76 3.33 2.19
N ARG A 79 -3.52 3.92 3.11
CA ARG A 79 -2.97 4.92 4.06
C ARG A 79 -1.88 4.33 4.95
N GLU A 80 -2.05 3.09 5.42
CA GLU A 80 -1.00 2.37 6.15
C GLU A 80 0.26 2.18 5.30
N HIS A 81 0.12 1.84 4.02
CA HIS A 81 1.25 1.71 3.10
C HIS A 81 1.97 3.05 2.88
N GLU A 82 1.22 4.13 2.64
CA GLU A 82 1.82 5.46 2.50
C GLU A 82 2.57 5.89 3.77
N ALA A 83 2.04 5.58 4.96
CA ALA A 83 2.72 5.84 6.22
C ALA A 83 3.99 4.98 6.42
N GLU A 84 3.95 3.69 6.05
CA GLU A 84 5.09 2.77 6.11
C GLU A 84 6.22 3.25 5.19
N VAL A 85 5.89 3.62 3.95
CA VAL A 85 6.84 4.14 2.95
C VAL A 85 7.43 5.47 3.39
N HIS A 86 6.65 6.37 3.99
CA HIS A 86 7.18 7.65 4.48
C HIS A 86 8.19 7.48 5.63
N ASN A 87 7.96 6.48 6.49
CA ASN A 87 8.85 6.17 7.60
C ASN A 87 10.11 5.41 7.15
N GLU A 88 10.00 4.58 6.10
CA GLU A 88 11.14 3.86 5.49
C GLU A 88 12.02 4.80 4.65
N ILE A 89 11.43 5.76 3.91
CA ILE A 89 12.18 6.72 3.07
C ILE A 89 12.81 7.86 3.89
N SER A 90 12.31 8.16 5.09
CA SER A 90 12.94 9.14 5.99
C SER A 90 14.21 8.62 6.69
N GLY A 91 14.62 7.39 6.39
CA GLY A 91 15.77 6.72 6.98
C GLY A 91 17.06 6.78 6.16
N GLU A 92 17.51 7.96 5.71
CA GLU A 92 18.95 8.17 5.47
C GLU A 92 19.53 8.89 6.69
N VAL A 93 20.01 8.10 7.64
CA VAL A 93 20.67 8.59 8.85
C VAL A 93 22.09 9.02 8.49
N HIS A 94 22.30 10.32 8.32
CA HIS A 94 23.53 11.01 8.71
C HIS A 94 23.22 12.49 8.96
N GLY A 95 23.20 12.91 10.23
CA GLY A 95 23.14 14.32 10.61
C GLY A 95 21.94 14.65 11.48
N ASN A 96 22.23 15.26 12.61
CA ASN A 96 21.32 15.58 13.71
C ASN A 96 20.08 16.37 13.24
N VAL A 97 18.94 15.71 13.09
CA VAL A 97 17.64 16.37 12.90
C VAL A 97 16.77 16.14 14.12
N VAL A 98 16.70 17.19 14.94
CA VAL A 98 15.72 17.33 16.01
C VAL A 98 14.34 17.46 15.37
N GLN A 99 13.57 16.37 15.34
CA GLN A 99 12.16 16.44 14.99
C GLN A 99 11.34 16.86 16.22
N ALA A 100 10.87 18.09 16.20
CA ALA A 100 9.96 18.65 17.18
C ALA A 100 8.61 18.97 16.53
N ARG A 101 7.61 18.11 16.75
CA ARG A 101 6.30 18.46 17.33
C ARG A 101 5.42 17.22 17.39
N ASP A 102 5.10 16.85 18.64
CA ASP A 102 4.17 15.80 19.07
C ASP A 102 4.70 14.35 19.07
N ILE A 103 5.77 14.12 19.84
CA ILE A 103 5.94 12.83 20.51
C ILE A 103 5.15 12.89 21.82
N SER A 104 3.88 12.47 21.77
CA SER A 104 3.11 12.16 22.98
C SER A 104 3.36 10.68 23.36
N GLY A 105 4.54 10.41 23.91
CA GLY A 105 4.93 9.08 24.37
C GLY A 105 6.35 9.09 24.94
N ASN A 106 6.47 8.85 26.25
CA ASN A 106 7.72 8.93 27.01
C ASN A 106 8.84 8.06 26.38
N ILE A 107 9.76 8.65 25.62
CA ILE A 107 11.02 8.02 25.21
C ILE A 107 12.08 8.34 26.25
N SER A 108 12.33 7.39 27.16
CA SER A 108 13.48 7.45 28.06
C SER A 108 14.72 6.90 27.33
N PHE A 109 15.63 7.80 26.94
CA PHE A 109 16.98 7.42 26.54
C PHE A 109 17.80 7.15 27.79
N GLY A 110 17.89 5.88 28.17
CA GLY A 110 18.77 5.42 29.23
C GLY A 110 20.23 5.56 28.83
N GLY A 111 20.91 6.53 29.45
CA GLY A 111 22.28 6.41 29.97
C GLY A 111 23.44 6.25 28.98
N SER A 112 24.23 7.31 28.87
CA SER A 112 25.70 7.20 28.72
C SER A 112 26.26 6.23 29.77
N PRO A 113 27.34 5.48 29.49
CA PRO A 113 28.72 5.99 29.63
C PRO A 113 29.68 5.37 28.58
N HIS A 114 30.95 5.74 28.36
CA HIS A 114 31.93 6.58 29.04
C HIS A 114 32.96 7.04 27.99
#